data_AF-A0A4V2VPZ5-F1
#
_entry.id   AF-A0A4V2VPZ5-F1
#
_cell.length_a   1.000
_cell.length_b   1.000
_cell.length_c   1.000
_cell.angle_alpha   90.00
_cell.angle_beta   90.00
_cell.angle_gamma   90.00
#
_symmetry.space_group_name_H-M   'P 1'
#
loop_
_entity.id
_entity.type
_entity.pdbx_description
1 polymer ?
#
loop_
_entity_poly.entity_id
_entity_poly.type
_entity_poly.pdbx_seq_one_letter_code
_entity_poly.pdbx_strand_id
1 'polypeptide(L)'
;MDSSETAPPPDAGRGPEIARLITDLDAVLQAMLKAMPMSKPWQRQVLTHLAEVDKHVQVLRMTIAMHRGREEMLEAVARVQTNLRAANLYVLGGRADIDTKTAVYIAFELGRKLGAAFAA
;
A
#
# COMPACT_ATOMS: atom_id res chain seq x y z
N MET A 1 35.69 -2.20 32.03
CA MET A 1 34.23 -2.39 32.01
C MET A 1 33.79 -1.79 30.70
N ASP A 2 33.60 -2.66 29.71
CA ASP A 2 33.39 -2.27 28.32
C ASP A 2 31.91 -1.94 28.13
N SER A 3 31.60 -0.66 28.01
CA SER A 3 30.29 -0.17 27.64
C SER A 3 30.15 -0.30 26.12
N SER A 4 29.94 -1.52 25.65
CA SER A 4 29.45 -1.76 24.30
C SER A 4 28.00 -1.26 24.25
N GLU A 5 27.85 0.01 23.91
CA GLU A 5 26.59 0.59 23.45
C GLU A 5 26.21 -0.13 22.15
N THR A 6 25.45 -1.22 22.30
CA THR A 6 24.93 -2.00 21.20
C THR A 6 23.97 -1.11 20.42
N ALA A 7 24.45 -0.56 19.30
CA ALA A 7 23.60 0.13 18.35
C ALA A 7 22.38 -0.76 18.06
N PRO A 8 21.14 -0.22 18.10
CA PRO A 8 19.96 -1.00 17.79
C PRO A 8 20.14 -1.64 16.41
N PRO A 9 19.70 -2.90 16.21
CA PRO A 9 19.88 -3.56 14.95
C PRO A 9 19.21 -2.73 13.83
N PRO A 10 19.77 -2.73 12.60
CA PRO A 10 19.42 -1.77 11.54
C PRO A 10 17.94 -1.78 11.10
N ASP A 11 17.18 -2.75 11.58
CA ASP A 11 15.76 -3.05 11.36
C ASP A 11 14.84 -2.68 12.55
N ALA A 12 15.37 -2.35 13.73
CA ALA A 12 14.59 -2.09 14.95
C ALA A 12 13.57 -0.94 14.82
N GLY A 13 13.83 0.03 13.94
CA GLY A 13 12.93 1.17 13.68
C GLY A 13 11.92 0.97 12.56
N ARG A 14 12.04 -0.12 11.77
CA ARG A 14 11.29 -0.27 10.51
C ARG A 14 9.90 -0.85 10.70
N GLY A 15 9.73 -1.72 11.70
CA GLY A 15 8.44 -2.30 12.04
C GLY A 15 7.34 -1.25 12.27
N PRO A 16 7.59 -0.22 13.11
CA PRO A 16 6.65 0.89 13.31
C PRO A 16 6.35 1.70 12.04
N GLU A 17 7.36 1.96 11.20
CA GLU A 17 7.18 2.69 9.94
C GLU A 17 6.33 1.89 8.95
N ILE A 18 6.64 0.62 8.76
CA ILE A 18 5.88 -0.31 7.90
C ILE A 18 4.44 -0.40 8.37
N ALA A 19 4.22 -0.57 9.68
CA ALA A 19 2.88 -0.63 10.25
C ALA A 19 2.08 0.66 9.98
N ARG A 20 2.72 1.82 10.16
CA ARG A 20 2.10 3.12 9.85
C ARG A 20 1.74 3.25 8.37
N LEU A 21 2.66 2.91 7.47
CA LEU A 21 2.43 2.98 6.03
C LEU A 21 1.28 2.06 5.58
N ILE A 22 1.17 0.87 6.17
CA ILE A 22 0.06 -0.06 5.91
C ILE A 22 -1.26 0.53 6.41
N THR A 23 -1.29 1.11 7.60
CA THR A 23 -2.49 1.76 8.16
C THR A 23 -2.93 2.96 7.34
N ASP A 24 -1.99 3.83 6.95
CA ASP A 24 -2.28 5.02 6.14
C ASP A 24 -2.82 4.60 4.76
N LEU A 25 -2.21 3.60 4.13
CA LEU A 25 -2.66 3.08 2.84
C LEU A 25 -4.08 2.50 2.93
N ASP A 26 -4.34 1.67 3.93
CA ASP A 26 -5.66 1.06 4.16
C ASP A 26 -6.72 2.12 4.42
N ALA A 27 -6.43 3.14 5.23
CA ALA A 27 -7.36 4.23 5.49
C ALA A 27 -7.77 4.95 4.20
N VAL A 28 -6.82 5.25 3.31
CA VAL A 28 -7.10 5.89 2.01
C VAL A 28 -7.89 4.96 1.09
N LEU A 29 -7.53 3.68 1.01
CA LEU A 29 -8.25 2.69 0.21
C LEU A 29 -9.70 2.55 0.66
N GLN A 30 -9.92 2.36 1.96
CA GLN A 30 -11.25 2.21 2.54
C GLN A 30 -12.10 3.46 2.37
N ALA A 31 -11.51 4.65 2.48
CA ALA A 31 -12.20 5.90 2.19
C ALA A 31 -12.67 5.96 0.72
N MET A 32 -11.80 5.62 -0.24
CA MET A 32 -12.17 5.61 -1.67
C MET A 32 -13.23 4.55 -2.00
N LEU A 33 -13.08 3.33 -1.47
CA LEU A 33 -14.03 2.23 -1.67
C LEU A 33 -15.43 2.56 -1.14
N LYS A 34 -15.51 3.32 -0.04
CA LYS A 34 -16.80 3.77 0.54
C LYS A 34 -17.39 4.98 -0.18
N ALA A 35 -16.55 5.91 -0.64
CA ALA A 35 -17.00 7.18 -1.20
C ALA A 35 -17.36 7.10 -2.70
N MET A 36 -16.72 6.21 -3.46
CA MET A 36 -16.89 6.18 -4.92
C MET A 36 -18.16 5.40 -5.33
N PRO A 37 -19.09 6.01 -6.08
CA PRO A 37 -20.28 5.31 -6.58
C PRO A 37 -19.94 4.39 -7.75
N MET A 38 -20.73 3.34 -7.97
CA MET A 38 -20.54 2.36 -9.06
C MET A 38 -21.29 2.70 -10.37
N SER A 39 -21.74 3.95 -10.56
CA SER A 39 -22.68 4.30 -11.63
C SER A 39 -22.02 4.31 -13.01
N LYS A 40 -20.78 4.81 -13.13
CA LYS A 40 -20.07 4.94 -14.41
C LYS A 40 -19.10 3.77 -14.66
N PRO A 41 -18.89 3.34 -15.92
CA PRO A 41 -17.94 2.28 -16.24
C PRO A 41 -16.53 2.52 -15.68
N TRP A 42 -16.02 3.74 -15.77
CA TRP A 42 -14.70 4.07 -15.24
C TRP A 42 -14.64 3.96 -13.71
N GLN A 43 -15.73 4.25 -13.00
CA GLN A 43 -15.77 4.13 -11.54
C GLN A 43 -15.71 2.68 -11.12
N ARG A 44 -16.46 1.80 -11.81
CA ARG A 44 -16.38 0.36 -11.58
C ARG A 44 -14.97 -0.18 -11.81
N GLN A 45 -14.31 0.26 -12.88
CA GLN A 45 -12.95 -0.18 -13.19
C GLN A 45 -11.95 0.28 -12.11
N VAL A 46 -12.05 1.53 -11.64
CA VAL A 46 -11.22 2.02 -10.53
C VAL A 46 -11.50 1.20 -9.27
N LEU A 47 -12.76 1.00 -8.91
CA LEU A 47 -13.16 0.20 -7.75
C LEU A 47 -12.66 -1.24 -7.84
N THR A 48 -12.64 -1.86 -9.03
CA THR A 48 -12.03 -3.18 -9.22
C THR A 48 -10.54 -3.15 -8.87
N HIS A 49 -9.79 -2.19 -9.39
CA HIS A 49 -8.37 -2.07 -9.03
C HIS A 49 -8.17 -1.82 -7.52
N LEU A 50 -8.96 -0.93 -6.92
CA LEU A 50 -8.86 -0.62 -5.49
C LEU A 50 -9.21 -1.82 -4.60
N ALA A 51 -10.21 -2.62 -4.98
CA ALA A 51 -10.59 -3.84 -4.26
C ALA A 51 -9.50 -4.91 -4.35
N GLU A 52 -8.79 -5.03 -5.49
CA GLU A 52 -7.64 -5.93 -5.59
C GLU A 52 -6.47 -5.44 -4.73
N VAL A 53 -6.21 -4.13 -4.66
CA VAL A 53 -5.21 -3.58 -3.74
C VAL A 53 -5.57 -3.90 -2.29
N ASP A 54 -6.83 -3.69 -1.88
CA ASP A 54 -7.31 -3.97 -0.53
C ASP A 54 -7.07 -5.44 -0.11
N LYS A 55 -7.41 -6.38 -0.99
CA LYS A 55 -7.10 -7.81 -0.78
C LYS A 55 -5.60 -8.04 -0.60
N HIS A 56 -4.75 -7.44 -1.42
CA HIS A 56 -3.30 -7.60 -1.30
C HIS A 56 -2.72 -6.94 -0.05
N VAL A 57 -3.28 -5.83 0.42
CA VAL A 57 -2.93 -5.24 1.71
C VAL A 57 -3.30 -6.18 2.85
N GLN A 58 -4.47 -6.82 2.79
CA GLN A 58 -4.84 -7.83 3.79
C GLN A 58 -3.92 -9.06 3.77
N VAL A 59 -3.53 -9.53 2.58
CA VAL A 59 -2.53 -10.60 2.44
C VAL A 59 -1.21 -10.18 3.09
N LEU A 60 -0.71 -8.97 2.80
CA LEU A 60 0.52 -8.46 3.41
C LEU A 60 0.43 -8.43 4.94
N ARG A 61 -0.69 -7.94 5.49
CA ARG A 61 -0.93 -7.94 6.95
C ARG A 61 -0.86 -9.35 7.53
N MET A 62 -1.48 -10.32 6.88
CA MET A 62 -1.41 -11.72 7.30
C MET A 62 0.00 -12.29 7.20
N THR A 63 0.72 -12.01 6.11
CA THR A 63 2.12 -12.43 5.92
C THR A 63 3.02 -11.91 7.05
N ILE A 64 2.84 -10.65 7.46
CA ILE A 64 3.57 -10.05 8.60
C ILE A 64 3.16 -10.71 9.91
N ALA A 65 1.85 -10.84 10.18
CA ALA A 65 1.32 -11.40 11.43
C ALA A 65 1.72 -12.87 11.63
N MET A 66 1.88 -13.62 10.54
CA MET A 66 2.34 -15.01 10.55
C MET A 66 3.87 -15.14 10.60
N HIS A 67 4.62 -14.04 10.70
CA HIS A 67 6.09 -14.01 10.68
C HIS A 67 6.68 -14.79 9.49
N ARG A 68 6.07 -14.64 8.30
CA ARG A 68 6.56 -15.27 7.07
C ARG A 68 7.92 -14.73 6.65
N GLY A 69 8.58 -15.43 5.73
CA GLY A 69 9.91 -15.03 5.25
C GLY A 69 9.91 -13.67 4.54
N ARG A 70 11.07 -13.02 4.50
CA ARG A 70 11.26 -11.72 3.82
C ARG A 70 10.83 -11.76 2.35
N GLU A 71 11.09 -12.86 1.65
CA GLU A 71 10.71 -13.03 0.24
C GLU A 71 9.19 -12.98 0.04
N GLU A 72 8.42 -13.68 0.89
CA GLU A 72 6.95 -13.66 0.84
C GLU A 72 6.39 -12.25 1.13
N MET A 73 7.02 -11.53 2.06
CA MET A 73 6.64 -10.13 2.34
C MET A 73 6.93 -9.22 1.14
N LEU A 74 8.11 -9.35 0.52
CA LEU A 74 8.47 -8.58 -0.67
C LEU A 74 7.54 -8.87 -1.85
N GLU A 75 7.15 -10.13 -2.05
CA GLU A 75 6.19 -10.51 -3.08
C GLU A 75 4.81 -9.89 -2.82
N ALA A 76 4.31 -9.95 -1.57
CA ALA A 76 3.05 -9.33 -1.19
C ALA A 76 3.06 -7.81 -1.43
N VAL A 77 4.16 -7.13 -1.08
CA VAL A 77 4.33 -5.69 -1.33
C VAL A 77 4.39 -5.38 -2.83
N ALA A 78 5.09 -6.20 -3.63
CA ALA A 78 5.17 -6.02 -5.08
C ALA A 78 3.78 -6.12 -5.74
N ARG A 79 2.91 -7.01 -5.25
CA ARG A 79 1.52 -7.13 -5.71
C ARG A 79 0.69 -5.88 -5.37
N VAL A 80 0.85 -5.32 -4.17
CA VAL A 80 0.22 -4.04 -3.78
C VAL A 80 0.67 -2.91 -4.72
N GLN A 81 1.98 -2.77 -4.94
CA GLN A 81 2.54 -1.72 -5.79
C GLN A 81 2.09 -1.82 -7.25
N THR A 82 2.05 -3.04 -7.79
CA THR A 82 1.63 -3.28 -9.18
C THR A 82 0.18 -2.85 -9.40
N ASN A 83 -0.71 -3.20 -8.49
CA ASN A 83 -2.12 -2.84 -8.60
C ASN A 83 -2.36 -1.34 -8.37
N LEU A 84 -1.66 -0.71 -7.42
CA LEU A 84 -1.70 0.75 -7.24
C LEU A 84 -1.18 1.50 -8.47
N ARG A 85 -0.12 1.00 -9.11
CA ARG A 85 0.40 1.56 -10.36
C ARG A 85 -0.63 1.47 -11.48
N ALA A 86 -1.29 0.31 -11.62
CA ALA A 86 -2.35 0.13 -12.60
C ALA A 86 -3.53 1.09 -12.36
N ALA A 87 -3.99 1.21 -11.10
CA ALA A 87 -5.04 2.15 -10.71
C ALA A 87 -4.67 3.60 -11.05
N ASN A 88 -3.43 4.01 -10.70
CA ASN A 88 -2.94 5.36 -10.95
C ASN A 88 -2.86 5.69 -12.45
N LEU A 89 -2.32 4.76 -13.26
CA LEU A 89 -2.27 4.94 -14.72
C LEU A 89 -3.68 5.02 -15.33
N TYR A 90 -4.61 4.20 -14.83
CA TYR A 90 -5.99 4.20 -15.30
C TYR A 90 -6.70 5.53 -15.04
N VAL A 91 -6.57 6.10 -13.83
CA VAL A 91 -7.22 7.38 -13.52
C VAL A 91 -6.56 8.56 -14.21
N LEU A 92 -5.22 8.56 -14.37
CA LEU A 92 -4.49 9.65 -15.04
C LEU A 92 -4.93 9.82 -16.49
N GLY A 93 -5.09 8.73 -17.24
CA GLY A 93 -5.61 8.75 -18.61
C GLY A 93 -7.13 8.86 -18.71
N GLY A 94 -7.83 8.83 -17.58
CA GLY A 94 -9.28 8.62 -17.52
C GLY A 94 -10.13 9.87 -17.30
N ARG A 95 -11.43 9.62 -17.12
CA ARG A 95 -12.50 10.62 -16.86
C ARG A 95 -12.73 10.87 -15.36
N ALA A 96 -11.84 10.39 -14.50
CA ALA A 96 -11.91 10.64 -13.07
C ALA A 96 -11.75 12.14 -12.79
N ASP A 97 -12.51 12.65 -11.82
CA ASP A 97 -12.32 14.00 -11.28
C ASP A 97 -10.96 14.15 -10.59
N ILE A 98 -10.60 15.39 -10.29
CA ILE A 98 -9.30 15.73 -9.72
C ILE A 98 -9.11 15.15 -8.32
N ASP A 99 -10.18 15.05 -7.54
CA ASP A 99 -10.13 14.53 -6.17
C ASP A 99 -9.87 13.02 -6.19
N THR A 100 -10.55 12.29 -7.07
CA THR A 100 -10.31 10.86 -7.29
C THR A 100 -8.89 10.60 -7.78
N LYS A 101 -8.39 11.39 -8.73
CA LYS A 101 -7.01 11.28 -9.22
C LYS A 101 -6.00 11.52 -8.09
N THR A 102 -6.25 12.52 -7.25
CA THR A 102 -5.39 12.87 -6.12
C THR A 102 -5.40 11.77 -5.07
N ALA A 103 -6.56 11.22 -4.71
CA ALA A 103 -6.67 10.14 -3.75
C ALA A 103 -5.94 8.86 -4.21
N VAL A 104 -6.10 8.48 -5.48
CA VAL A 104 -5.37 7.34 -6.06
C VAL A 104 -3.87 7.60 -6.12
N TYR A 105 -3.45 8.83 -6.44
CA TYR A 105 -2.04 9.22 -6.44
C TYR A 105 -1.42 9.12 -5.03
N ILE A 106 -2.13 9.59 -4.00
CA ILE A 106 -1.69 9.46 -2.59
C ILE A 106 -1.53 7.98 -2.22
N ALA A 107 -2.50 7.13 -2.55
CA ALA A 107 -2.41 5.70 -2.31
C ALA A 107 -1.20 5.07 -3.04
N PHE A 108 -0.96 5.48 -4.29
CA PHE A 108 0.21 5.05 -5.06
C PHE A 108 1.53 5.44 -4.40
N GLU A 109 1.68 6.68 -3.94
CA GLU A 109 2.90 7.14 -3.26
C GLU A 109 3.11 6.46 -1.90
N LEU A 110 2.04 6.15 -1.15
CA LEU A 110 2.11 5.33 0.06
C LEU A 110 2.60 3.91 -0.26
N GLY A 111 2.09 3.29 -1.32
CA GLY A 111 2.57 1.97 -1.80
C GLY A 111 4.04 1.99 -2.22
N ARG A 112 4.52 3.08 -2.83
CA ARG A 112 5.95 3.25 -3.15
C ARG A 112 6.82 3.32 -1.90
N LYS A 113 6.43 4.15 -0.93
CA LYS A 113 7.13 4.27 0.36
C LYS A 113 7.16 2.94 1.10
N LEU A 114 6.05 2.21 1.08
CA LEU A 114 5.96 0.86 1.66
C LEU A 114 7.00 -0.08 1.05
N GLY A 115 7.09 -0.16 -0.28
CA GLY A 115 8.12 -0.99 -0.92
C GLY A 115 9.55 -0.56 -0.63
N ALA A 116 9.81 0.75 -0.54
CA ALA A 116 11.13 1.23 -0.13
C ALA A 116 11.49 0.78 1.29
N ALA A 117 10.54 0.81 2.22
CA ALA A 117 10.75 0.37 3.60
C ALA A 117 11.07 -1.13 3.73
N PHE A 118 10.55 -1.97 2.83
CA PHE A 118 10.87 -3.41 2.77
C PHE A 118 12.17 -3.74 2.01
N ALA A 119 12.57 -2.89 1.07
CA ALA A 119 13.78 -3.07 0.25
C ALA A 119 15.06 -2.59 0.95
N ALA A 120 14.96 -1.65 1.88
CA ALA A 120 16.06 -1.19 2.74
C ALA A 120 16.57 -2.29 3.68
#